data_AF-A0A844XDR1-F1
#
_entry.id   AF-A0A844XDR1-F1
#
_cell.length_a   1.000
_cell.length_b   1.000
_cell.length_c   1.000
_cell.angle_alpha   90.00
_cell.angle_beta   90.00
_cell.angle_gamma   90.00
#
_symmetry.space_group_name_H-M   'P 1'
#
loop_
_entity.id
_entity.type
_entity.pdbx_description
1 polymer ?
#
loop_
_entity_poly.entity_id
_entity_poly.type
_entity_poly.pdbx_seq_one_letter_code
_entity_poly.pdbx_strand_id
1 'polypeptide(L)'
;MRMRATLAALALGAGLANVPAPALAQSAAFLPAEPQDFQCFTLMQQRRTQVANAPSLTAEQRVEILNNLTIISAFYAGRLSHYSSAEAGSQFRAAATLIGNSNRQQLDAFANTCANFYLSVMELLGNTSIQATNPQQRAPQTGAPQQGQR
;
A
#
# COMPACT_ATOMS: atom_id res chain seq x y z
N MET A 1 -66.34 1.40 -22.36
CA MET A 1 -65.86 2.71 -22.88
C MET A 1 -64.55 3.07 -22.19
N ARG A 2 -63.57 3.53 -22.97
CA ARG A 2 -62.22 3.95 -22.54
C ARG A 2 -62.25 5.45 -22.15
N MET A 3 -61.61 5.83 -21.05
CA MET A 3 -61.11 7.18 -20.75
C MET A 3 -59.78 6.98 -20.01
N ARG A 4 -58.58 7.07 -20.61
CA ARG A 4 -57.80 8.23 -21.10
C ARG A 4 -57.53 9.34 -20.07
N ALA A 5 -56.25 9.38 -19.68
CA ALA A 5 -55.37 10.52 -19.37
C ALA A 5 -55.70 11.34 -18.10
N THR A 6 -54.75 11.92 -17.36
CA THR A 6 -53.49 12.55 -17.78
C THR A 6 -52.57 12.71 -16.55
N LEU A 7 -51.26 12.48 -16.73
CA LEU A 7 -50.22 13.00 -15.83
C LEU A 7 -50.25 14.53 -15.81
N ALA A 8 -50.14 15.11 -14.62
CA ALA A 8 -49.83 16.51 -14.36
C ALA A 8 -49.10 16.57 -13.01
N ALA A 9 -48.12 17.41 -12.76
CA ALA A 9 -47.29 18.28 -13.57
C ALA A 9 -46.09 18.62 -12.67
N LEU A 10 -44.94 18.92 -13.27
CA LEU A 10 -43.74 19.33 -12.58
C LEU A 10 -44.00 20.61 -11.75
N ALA A 11 -43.77 20.56 -10.45
CA ALA A 11 -43.57 21.76 -9.64
C ALA A 11 -42.06 21.96 -9.46
N LEU A 12 -41.46 22.73 -10.36
CA LEU A 12 -40.14 23.32 -10.17
C LEU A 12 -40.25 24.38 -9.06
N GLY A 13 -39.78 24.04 -7.86
CA GLY A 13 -39.52 24.99 -6.79
C GLY A 13 -38.04 25.38 -6.80
N ALA A 14 -37.68 26.35 -7.63
CA ALA A 14 -36.40 27.05 -7.54
C ALA A 14 -36.45 28.03 -6.35
N GLY A 15 -35.81 27.65 -5.25
CA GLY A 15 -35.62 28.49 -4.06
C GLY A 15 -34.13 28.53 -3.70
N LEU A 16 -33.55 29.72 -3.85
CA LEU A 16 -32.14 30.04 -3.68
C LEU A 16 -31.65 29.82 -2.24
N ALA A 17 -30.92 28.74 -2.01
CA ALA A 17 -29.97 28.63 -0.90
C ALA A 17 -28.83 27.70 -1.34
N ASN A 18 -27.95 28.25 -2.18
CA ASN A 18 -26.73 27.58 -2.62
C ASN A 18 -25.69 27.66 -1.49
N VAL A 19 -25.92 26.92 -0.41
CA VAL A 19 -24.84 26.58 0.52
C VAL A 19 -24.47 25.15 0.15
N PRO A 20 -23.32 24.90 -0.50
CA PRO A 20 -22.83 23.54 -0.55
C PRO A 20 -22.62 23.16 0.91
N ALA A 21 -23.50 22.31 1.44
CA ALA A 21 -23.16 21.56 2.63
C ALA A 21 -21.78 20.97 2.33
N PRO A 22 -20.75 21.24 3.14
CA PRO A 22 -19.51 20.53 3.00
C PRO A 22 -19.86 19.09 3.36
N ALA A 23 -20.25 18.31 2.36
CA ALA A 23 -19.97 16.91 2.31
C ALA A 23 -18.45 16.86 2.36
N LEU A 24 -17.92 16.88 3.59
CA LEU A 24 -16.60 16.37 3.88
C LEU A 24 -16.64 14.97 3.29
N ALA A 25 -16.12 14.87 2.07
CA ALA A 25 -15.67 13.63 1.50
C ALA A 25 -14.65 13.09 2.50
N GLN A 26 -15.15 12.35 3.48
CA GLN A 26 -14.39 11.30 4.15
C GLN A 26 -14.22 10.15 3.16
N SER A 27 -13.83 10.46 1.91
CA SER A 27 -12.96 9.59 1.17
C SER A 27 -11.69 9.56 2.00
N ALA A 28 -11.61 8.60 2.93
CA ALA A 28 -10.33 8.00 3.27
C ALA A 28 -9.67 7.77 1.92
N ALA A 29 -8.71 8.61 1.57
CA ALA A 29 -8.12 8.64 0.25
C ALA A 29 -7.28 7.38 0.14
N PHE A 30 -7.93 6.26 -0.20
CA PHE A 30 -7.25 5.02 -0.51
C PHE A 30 -6.36 5.33 -1.71
N LEU A 31 -5.06 5.13 -1.53
CA LEU A 31 -4.13 5.23 -2.64
C LEU A 31 -4.52 4.17 -3.69
N PRO A 32 -4.34 4.45 -4.99
CA PRO A 32 -4.54 3.44 -6.01
C PRO A 32 -3.68 2.21 -5.69
N ALA A 33 -4.31 1.04 -5.78
CA ALA A 33 -3.66 -0.23 -5.49
C ALA A 33 -2.44 -0.43 -6.39
N GLU A 34 -1.28 -0.69 -5.80
CA GLU A 34 -0.06 -1.02 -6.54
C GLU A 34 -0.05 -2.55 -6.79
N PRO A 35 -0.09 -3.03 -8.05
CA PRO A 35 -0.24 -4.46 -8.34
C PRO A 35 0.94 -5.33 -7.86
N GLN A 36 2.16 -4.77 -7.83
CA GLN A 36 3.37 -5.47 -7.42
C GLN A 36 3.32 -5.88 -5.93
N ASP A 37 2.66 -5.13 -5.06
CA ASP A 37 2.43 -5.52 -3.66
C ASP A 37 1.60 -6.80 -3.52
N PHE A 38 0.51 -6.91 -4.30
CA PHE A 38 -0.33 -8.11 -4.32
C PHE A 38 0.42 -9.30 -4.86
N GLN A 39 1.21 -9.09 -5.91
CA GLN A 39 2.06 -10.11 -6.50
C GLN A 39 3.13 -10.56 -5.51
N CYS A 40 3.83 -9.64 -4.85
CA CYS A 40 4.87 -9.96 -3.87
C CYS A 40 4.30 -10.70 -2.66
N PHE A 41 3.17 -10.26 -2.10
CA PHE A 41 2.50 -10.97 -1.02
C PHE A 41 2.11 -12.40 -1.43
N THR A 42 1.47 -12.54 -2.60
CA THR A 42 1.02 -13.85 -3.11
C THR A 42 2.20 -14.79 -3.35
N LEU A 43 3.31 -14.27 -3.90
CA LEU A 43 4.53 -15.06 -4.12
C LEU A 43 5.14 -15.54 -2.82
N MET A 44 5.25 -14.66 -1.80
CA MET A 44 5.81 -15.04 -0.51
C MET A 44 4.96 -16.13 0.16
N GLN A 45 3.63 -16.03 0.09
CA GLN A 45 2.74 -17.06 0.62
C GLN A 45 2.90 -18.40 -0.11
N GLN A 46 2.99 -18.38 -1.45
CA GLN A 46 3.26 -19.59 -2.23
C GLN A 46 4.60 -20.23 -1.82
N ARG A 47 5.67 -19.43 -1.69
CA ARG A 47 7.00 -19.91 -1.26
C ARG A 47 6.98 -20.46 0.15
N ARG A 48 6.22 -19.87 1.08
CA ARG A 48 6.06 -20.40 2.45
C ARG A 48 5.46 -21.80 2.43
N THR A 49 4.42 -22.04 1.64
CA THR A 49 3.84 -23.37 1.48
C THR A 49 4.83 -24.37 0.87
N GLN A 50 5.64 -23.96 -0.10
CA GLN A 50 6.67 -24.82 -0.69
C GLN A 50 7.79 -25.17 0.31
N VAL A 51 8.31 -24.17 1.03
CA VAL A 51 9.38 -24.36 2.03
C VAL A 51 8.91 -25.19 3.21
N ALA A 52 7.68 -24.97 3.69
CA ALA A 52 7.09 -25.74 4.78
C ALA A 52 7.08 -27.24 4.47
N ASN A 53 6.93 -27.63 3.19
CA ASN A 53 6.85 -29.01 2.75
C ASN A 53 8.10 -29.52 2.03
N ALA A 54 9.19 -28.74 1.96
CA ALA A 54 10.39 -29.13 1.21
C ALA A 54 11.19 -30.21 1.95
N PRO A 55 11.36 -31.43 1.43
CA PRO A 55 12.06 -32.51 2.14
C PRO A 55 13.59 -32.32 2.17
N SER A 56 14.14 -31.45 1.30
CA SER A 56 15.57 -31.24 1.13
C SER A 56 16.19 -30.24 2.12
N LEU A 57 15.41 -29.64 3.02
CA LEU A 57 15.87 -28.63 3.96
C LEU A 57 15.98 -29.20 5.37
N THR A 58 17.08 -28.89 6.06
CA THR A 58 17.18 -29.17 7.51
C THR A 58 16.15 -28.36 8.29
N ALA A 59 15.90 -28.73 9.55
CA ALA A 59 14.93 -28.05 10.39
C ALA A 59 15.32 -26.57 10.59
N GLU A 60 16.60 -26.30 10.83
CA GLU A 60 17.16 -24.97 11.07
C GLU A 60 17.00 -24.08 9.83
N GLN A 61 17.40 -24.59 8.67
CA GLN A 61 17.28 -23.87 7.39
C GLN A 61 15.81 -23.56 7.08
N ARG A 62 14.90 -24.51 7.34
CA ARG A 62 13.47 -24.31 7.12
C ARG A 62 12.93 -23.20 8.01
N VAL A 63 13.28 -23.19 9.29
CA VAL A 63 12.85 -22.15 10.24
C VAL A 63 13.36 -20.79 9.81
N GLU A 64 14.63 -20.66 9.46
CA GLU A 64 15.24 -19.41 9.01
C GLU A 64 14.52 -18.86 7.77
N ILE A 65 14.35 -19.69 6.73
CA ILE A 65 13.69 -19.28 5.49
C ILE A 65 12.22 -18.90 5.75
N LEU A 66 11.49 -19.70 6.54
CA LEU A 66 10.10 -19.40 6.87
C LEU A 66 9.96 -18.11 7.68
N ASN A 67 10.90 -17.82 8.57
CA ASN A 67 10.91 -16.57 9.33
C ASN A 67 11.10 -15.37 8.39
N ASN A 68 12.10 -15.42 7.51
CA ASN A 68 12.34 -14.37 6.52
C ASN A 68 11.12 -14.15 5.61
N LEU A 69 10.54 -15.21 5.07
CA LEU A 69 9.32 -15.11 4.25
C LEU A 69 8.14 -14.54 5.05
N THR A 70 8.03 -14.85 6.34
CA THR A 70 6.97 -14.32 7.20
C THR A 70 7.13 -12.82 7.42
N ILE A 71 8.34 -12.35 7.71
CA ILE A 71 8.66 -10.92 7.90
C ILE A 71 8.35 -10.14 6.62
N ILE A 72 8.83 -10.61 5.46
CA ILE A 72 8.59 -9.95 4.17
C ILE A 72 7.09 -9.98 3.82
N SER A 73 6.39 -11.09 4.09
CA SER A 73 4.93 -11.15 3.88
C SER A 73 4.18 -10.14 4.75
N ALA A 74 4.58 -9.98 6.01
CA ALA A 74 3.96 -9.02 6.93
C ALA A 74 4.17 -7.58 6.45
N PHE A 75 5.34 -7.26 5.91
CA PHE A 75 5.60 -5.97 5.27
C PHE A 75 4.60 -5.67 4.15
N TYR A 76 4.45 -6.60 3.20
CA TYR A 76 3.49 -6.42 2.11
C TYR A 76 2.03 -6.40 2.61
N ALA A 77 1.67 -7.21 3.60
CA ALA A 77 0.35 -7.15 4.23
C ALA A 77 0.05 -5.76 4.82
N GLY A 78 1.04 -5.14 5.46
CA GLY A 78 0.95 -3.78 5.96
C GLY A 78 0.65 -2.79 4.84
N ARG A 79 1.40 -2.84 3.73
CA ARG A 79 1.14 -1.99 2.55
C ARG A 79 -0.26 -2.21 1.99
N LEU A 80 -0.67 -3.46 1.82
CA LEU A 80 -1.98 -3.84 1.30
C LEU A 80 -3.14 -3.33 2.17
N SER A 81 -2.93 -3.17 3.49
CA SER A 81 -3.95 -2.64 4.40
C SER A 81 -4.34 -1.19 4.13
N HIS A 82 -3.53 -0.45 3.34
CA HIS A 82 -3.83 0.91 2.92
C HIS A 82 -4.64 0.99 1.61
N TYR A 83 -4.92 -0.14 0.96
CA TYR A 83 -5.69 -0.19 -0.28
C TYR A 83 -7.17 -0.48 -0.02
N SER A 84 -8.01 -0.03 -0.95
CA SER A 84 -9.45 -0.33 -0.90
C SER A 84 -9.70 -1.83 -1.09
N SER A 85 -10.58 -2.39 -0.26
CA SER A 85 -11.00 -3.79 -0.38
C SER A 85 -11.80 -4.06 -1.66
N ALA A 86 -12.40 -3.02 -2.26
CA ALA A 86 -13.18 -3.13 -3.51
C ALA A 86 -12.33 -3.65 -4.68
N GLU A 87 -11.05 -3.28 -4.72
CA GLU A 87 -10.13 -3.65 -5.81
C GLU A 87 -9.21 -4.81 -5.43
N ALA A 88 -8.95 -5.00 -4.14
CA ALA A 88 -8.02 -6.01 -3.62
C ALA A 88 -8.29 -7.43 -4.14
N GLY A 89 -9.56 -7.84 -4.19
CA GLY A 89 -9.94 -9.17 -4.67
C GLY A 89 -9.57 -9.42 -6.14
N SER A 90 -9.69 -8.39 -7.00
CA SER A 90 -9.29 -8.50 -8.41
C SER A 90 -7.77 -8.59 -8.56
N GLN A 91 -7.04 -7.82 -7.75
CA GLN A 91 -5.57 -7.80 -7.76
C GLN A 91 -4.98 -9.12 -7.28
N PHE A 92 -5.54 -9.73 -6.22
CA PHE A 92 -5.10 -11.06 -5.77
C PHE A 92 -5.32 -12.15 -6.83
N ARG A 93 -6.45 -12.11 -7.55
CA ARG A 93 -6.70 -13.06 -8.65
C ARG A 93 -5.72 -12.88 -9.80
N ALA A 94 -5.43 -11.63 -10.17
CA ALA A 94 -4.43 -11.32 -11.18
C ALA A 94 -3.04 -11.81 -10.76
N ALA A 95 -2.63 -11.53 -9.51
CA ALA A 95 -1.37 -11.99 -8.94
C ALA A 95 -1.27 -13.53 -8.92
N ALA A 96 -2.31 -14.22 -8.45
CA ALA A 96 -2.33 -15.68 -8.43
C ALA A 96 -2.22 -16.29 -9.84
N THR A 97 -2.89 -15.69 -10.82
CA THR A 97 -2.81 -16.13 -12.23
C THR A 97 -1.40 -15.92 -12.80
N LEU A 98 -0.81 -14.74 -12.57
CA LEU A 98 0.55 -14.43 -13.02
C LEU A 98 1.56 -15.42 -12.44
N ILE A 99 1.51 -15.64 -11.12
CA ILE A 99 2.42 -16.53 -10.40
C ILE A 99 2.21 -17.99 -10.83
N GLY A 100 0.96 -18.44 -10.95
CA GLY A 100 0.62 -19.79 -11.38
C GLY A 100 1.09 -20.12 -12.80
N ASN A 101 1.14 -19.12 -13.68
CA ASN A 101 1.58 -19.27 -15.07
C ASN A 101 3.07 -18.97 -15.28
N SER A 102 3.80 -18.58 -14.22
CA SER A 102 5.21 -18.24 -14.31
C SER A 102 6.11 -19.47 -14.15
N ASN A 103 7.22 -19.49 -14.88
CA ASN A 103 8.25 -20.50 -14.68
C ASN A 103 9.17 -20.15 -13.49
N ARG A 104 10.03 -21.09 -13.09
CA ARG A 104 10.91 -20.93 -11.93
C ARG A 104 11.83 -19.71 -12.02
N GLN A 105 12.44 -19.47 -13.19
CA GLN A 105 13.34 -18.34 -13.40
C GLN A 105 12.60 -17.00 -13.26
N GLN A 106 11.38 -16.90 -13.77
CA GLN A 106 10.53 -15.72 -13.62
C GLN A 106 10.14 -15.49 -12.17
N LEU A 107 9.77 -16.55 -11.44
CA LEU A 107 9.44 -16.47 -10.02
C LEU A 107 10.64 -16.08 -9.17
N ASP A 108 11.86 -16.47 -9.55
CA ASP A 108 13.09 -16.07 -8.87
C ASP A 108 13.46 -14.61 -9.14
N ALA A 109 13.37 -14.17 -10.38
CA ALA A 109 13.54 -12.76 -10.72
C ALA A 109 12.53 -11.88 -9.97
N PHE A 110 11.28 -12.32 -9.92
CA PHE A 110 10.23 -11.59 -9.24
C PHE A 110 10.43 -11.55 -7.71
N ALA A 111 10.87 -12.66 -7.11
CA ALA A 111 11.23 -12.68 -5.69
C ALA A 111 12.39 -11.75 -5.35
N ASN A 112 13.39 -11.63 -6.22
CA ASN A 112 14.49 -10.68 -6.03
C ASN A 112 13.99 -9.23 -6.05
N THR A 113 13.08 -8.87 -6.97
CA THR A 113 12.43 -7.56 -6.96
C THR A 113 11.71 -7.29 -5.64
N CYS A 114 10.91 -8.25 -5.16
CA CYS A 114 10.17 -8.11 -3.91
C CYS A 114 11.10 -7.98 -2.69
N ALA A 115 12.20 -8.74 -2.64
CA ALA A 115 13.16 -8.67 -1.56
C ALA A 115 13.94 -7.35 -1.57
N ASN A 116 14.40 -6.90 -2.73
CA ASN A 116 15.15 -5.65 -2.87
C ASN A 116 14.31 -4.43 -2.50
N PHE A 117 13.03 -4.42 -2.89
CA PHE A 117 12.13 -3.35 -2.49
C PHE A 117 11.96 -3.32 -0.96
N TYR A 118 11.69 -4.48 -0.33
CA TYR A 118 11.62 -4.58 1.13
C TYR A 118 12.89 -4.06 1.82
N LEU A 119 14.07 -4.52 1.37
CA LEU A 119 15.36 -4.09 1.92
C LEU A 119 15.58 -2.58 1.77
N SER A 120 15.25 -2.00 0.61
CA SER A 120 15.39 -0.56 0.37
C SER A 120 14.53 0.29 1.33
N VAL A 121 13.32 -0.18 1.66
CA VAL A 121 12.44 0.51 2.60
C VAL A 121 12.94 0.36 4.03
N MET A 122 13.42 -0.83 4.41
CA MET A 122 14.01 -1.05 5.74
C MET A 122 15.27 -0.19 5.95
N GLU A 123 16.11 -0.07 4.94
CA GLU A 123 17.29 0.80 4.97
C GLU A 123 16.89 2.27 5.11
N LEU A 124 15.90 2.74 4.35
CA LEU A 124 15.38 4.11 4.46
C LEU A 124 14.82 4.41 5.85
N LEU A 125 14.01 3.51 6.40
CA LEU A 125 13.44 3.66 7.75
C LEU A 125 14.53 3.60 8.83
N GLY A 126 15.51 2.72 8.67
CA GLY A 126 16.69 2.65 9.53
C GLY A 126 17.48 3.96 9.52
N ASN A 127 17.80 4.49 8.35
CA ASN A 127 18.53 5.75 8.20
C ASN A 127 17.74 6.97 8.71
N THR A 128 16.42 6.98 8.51
CA THR A 128 15.54 8.04 9.05
C THR A 128 15.52 8.00 10.58
N SER A 129 15.50 6.81 11.19
CA SER A 129 15.58 6.66 12.65
C SER A 129 16.90 7.17 13.23
N ILE A 130 18.02 6.99 12.51
CA ILE A 130 19.34 7.51 12.92
C ILE A 130 19.36 9.04 12.84
N GLN A 131 18.76 9.65 11.81
CA GLN A 131 18.65 11.11 11.67
C GLN A 131 17.74 11.73 12.74
N ALA A 132 16.62 11.08 13.08
CA ALA A 132 15.72 11.55 14.13
C ALA A 132 16.33 11.49 15.55
N THR A 133 17.35 10.64 15.75
CA THR A 133 18.02 10.45 17.05
C THR A 133 19.23 11.39 17.25
N ASN A 134 19.53 12.27 16.28
CA ASN A 134 20.57 13.31 16.40
C ASN A 134 19.95 14.72 16.56
N PRO A 135 19.59 15.16 17.78
CA PRO A 135 19.14 16.54 18.03
C PRO A 135 20.25 17.62 17.97
N GLN A 136 21.44 17.33 17.43
CA GLN A 136 22.52 18.31 17.29
C GLN A 136 22.76 18.75 15.85
N GLN A 137 21.75 19.40 15.25
CA GLN A 137 22.00 20.41 14.23
C GLN A 137 21.05 21.58 14.48
N ARG A 138 21.41 22.33 15.54
CA ARG A 138 20.96 23.70 15.75
C ARG A 138 21.30 24.47 14.48
N ALA A 139 20.28 25.01 13.82
CA ALA A 139 20.44 25.89 12.67
C ALA A 139 21.55 26.92 12.95
N PRO A 140 22.46 27.23 12.00
CA PRO A 140 23.35 28.36 12.16
C PRO A 140 22.47 29.59 12.35
N GLN A 141 22.61 30.24 13.51
CA GLN A 141 21.98 31.54 13.77
C GLN A 141 22.55 32.52 12.74
N THR A 142 21.77 32.80 11.70
CA THR A 142 21.99 33.97 10.83
C THR A 142 21.88 35.21 11.70
N GLY A 143 23.01 35.90 11.87
CA GLY A 143 23.15 37.09 12.69
C GLY A 143 22.18 38.19 12.27
N ALA A 144 21.54 38.80 13.26
CA ALA A 144 20.85 40.07 13.10
C ALA A 144 21.90 41.20 12.96
N PRO A 145 21.74 42.15 12.03
CA PRO A 145 22.56 43.36 12.04
C PRO A 145 22.18 44.21 13.26
N GLN A 146 23.16 44.57 14.08
CA GLN A 146 22.99 45.61 15.10
C GLN A 146 22.63 46.93 14.40
N GLN A 147 21.41 47.40 14.67
CA GLN A 147 20.93 48.70 14.25
C GLN A 147 21.67 49.79 15.04
N GLY A 148 22.27 50.72 14.30
CA GLY A 148 23.10 51.79 14.83
C GLY A 148 22.37 52.77 15.74
N GLN A 149 23.16 53.29 16.67
CA GLN A 149 22.92 54.42 17.56
C GLN A 149 22.28 55.61 16.85
N ARG A 150 21.23 56.16 17.47
CA ARG A 150 20.97 57.60 17.55
C ARG A 150 20.46 57.93 18.94
#